data_AF-B5JK40-F1
#
_entry.id   AF-B5JK40-F1
#
_cell.length_a   1.000
_cell.length_b   1.000
_cell.length_c   1.000
_cell.angle_alpha   90.00
_cell.angle_beta   90.00
_cell.angle_gamma   90.00
#
_symmetry.space_group_name_H-M   'P 1'
#
loop_
_entity.id
_entity.type
_entity.pdbx_description
1 polymer ?
#
loop_
_entity_poly.entity_id
_entity_poly.type
_entity_poly.pdbx_seq_one_letter_code
_entity_poly.pdbx_strand_id
1 'polypeptide(L)'
;MALTEVNNQIEGIKQQIDNLEASVAGTYSSWDGESGRRFSPMDRVGLAAQVADLQRQTEQARQAMQGAENRRAKAMQSLQNASRNRKVVTNLKEKRLQAYNAELLKQEANEIEDIFNGRRSAR
;
A
#
# COMPACT_ATOMS: atom_id res chain seq x y z
N MET A 1 -2.26 -0.93 -9.41
CA MET A 1 -1.10 -0.22 -9.97
C MET A 1 -0.34 0.55 -8.88
N ALA A 2 -0.95 1.52 -8.19
CA ALA A 2 -0.23 2.35 -7.19
C ALA A 2 0.49 1.57 -6.07
N LEU A 3 -0.09 0.50 -5.50
CA LEU A 3 0.56 -0.25 -4.42
C LEU A 3 1.77 -1.07 -4.91
N THR A 4 1.65 -1.68 -6.09
CA THR A 4 2.74 -2.44 -6.72
C THR A 4 3.93 -1.52 -7.03
N GLU A 5 3.65 -0.34 -7.56
CA GLU A 5 4.66 0.68 -7.85
C GLU A 5 5.38 1.16 -6.59
N VAL A 6 4.64 1.44 -5.51
CA VAL A 6 5.25 1.82 -4.22
C VAL A 6 6.05 0.67 -3.61
N ASN A 7 5.59 -0.58 -3.73
CA ASN A 7 6.36 -1.74 -3.25
C ASN A 7 7.67 -1.91 -4.04
N ASN A 8 7.62 -1.76 -5.37
CA ASN A 8 8.82 -1.81 -6.21
C ASN A 8 9.78 -0.67 -5.87
N GLN A 9 9.26 0.53 -5.59
CA GLN A 9 10.07 1.66 -5.14
C GLN A 9 10.76 1.36 -3.80
N ILE A 10 10.04 0.80 -2.82
CA ILE A 10 10.62 0.41 -1.53
C ILE A 10 11.73 -0.63 -1.74
N GLU A 11 11.50 -1.63 -2.58
CA GLU A 11 12.49 -2.67 -2.84
C GLU A 11 13.75 -2.12 -3.51
N GLY A 12 13.60 -1.21 -4.48
CA GLY A 12 14.72 -0.51 -5.09
C GLY A 12 15.50 0.35 -4.09
N ILE A 13 14.81 1.04 -3.17
CA ILE A 13 15.47 1.84 -2.12
C ILE A 13 16.22 0.94 -1.14
N LYS A 14 15.67 -0.22 -0.76
CA LYS A 14 16.37 -1.18 0.11
C LYS A 14 17.66 -1.67 -0.54
N GLN A 15 17.59 -2.11 -1.80
CA GLN A 15 18.78 -2.53 -2.54
C GLN A 15 19.82 -1.41 -2.64
N GLN A 16 19.37 -0.16 -2.81
CA GLN A 16 20.27 1.00 -2.82
C GLN A 16 20.94 1.20 -1.46
N ILE A 17 20.21 1.07 -0.34
CA ILE A 17 20.77 1.15 1.02
C ILE A 17 21.79 0.05 1.23
N ASP A 18 21.46 -1.21 0.89
CA ASP A 18 22.36 -2.35 1.05
C ASP A 18 23.66 -2.15 0.27
N ASN A 19 23.58 -1.64 -0.97
CA ASN A 19 24.74 -1.32 -1.81
C ASN A 19 25.58 -0.18 -1.23
N LEU A 20 24.96 0.85 -0.65
CA LEU A 20 25.67 1.96 -0.01
C LEU A 20 26.37 1.50 1.28
N GLU A 21 25.70 0.69 2.10
CA GLU A 21 26.28 0.12 3.31
C GLU A 21 27.44 -0.83 2.99
N ALA A 22 27.30 -1.67 1.96
CA ALA A 22 28.39 -2.49 1.44
C ALA A 22 29.56 -1.65 0.92
N SER A 23 29.27 -0.51 0.27
CA SER A 23 30.30 0.42 -0.20
C SER A 23 31.07 1.04 0.96
N VAL A 24 30.38 1.47 2.03
CA VAL A 24 31.03 1.97 3.26
C VAL A 24 31.92 0.91 3.88
N ALA A 25 31.41 -0.32 4.03
CA ALA A 25 32.19 -1.44 4.58
C ALA A 25 33.39 -1.80 3.70
N GLY A 26 33.24 -1.76 2.37
CA GLY A 26 34.30 -1.98 1.40
C GLY A 26 35.38 -0.91 1.46
N THR A 27 35.00 0.36 1.62
CA THR A 27 35.93 1.48 1.81
C THR A 27 36.78 1.28 3.07
N TYR A 28 36.17 0.88 4.20
CA TYR A 28 36.94 0.55 5.42
C TYR A 28 37.84 -0.68 5.24
N SER A 29 37.34 -1.75 4.61
CA SER A 29 38.10 -2.98 4.40
C SER A 29 39.31 -2.78 3.47
N SER A 30 39.16 -1.96 2.43
CA SER A 30 40.27 -1.56 1.54
C SER A 30 41.36 -0.84 2.32
N TRP A 31 40.97 -0.02 3.29
CA TRP A 31 41.90 0.74 4.11
C TRP A 31 42.66 -0.15 5.11
N ASP A 32 41.96 -1.07 5.78
CA ASP A 32 42.59 -2.06 6.67
C ASP A 32 43.55 -2.99 5.91
N GLY A 33 43.21 -3.37 4.68
CA GLY A 33 44.08 -4.18 3.81
C GLY A 33 45.34 -3.45 3.33
N GLU A 34 45.32 -2.12 3.32
CA GLU A 34 46.46 -1.27 2.96
C GLU A 34 47.32 -0.87 4.18
N SER A 35 47.07 -1.45 5.36
CA SER A 35 47.77 -1.19 6.64
C SER A 35 49.31 -1.27 6.62
N GLY A 36 49.92 -1.78 5.54
CA GLY A 36 51.37 -1.74 5.28
C GLY A 36 51.89 -0.47 4.57
N ARG A 37 51.03 0.40 4.06
CA ARG A 37 51.40 1.67 3.40
C ARG A 37 51.24 2.86 4.35
N ARG A 38 52.20 3.78 4.34
CA ARG A 38 52.07 5.06 5.05
C ARG A 38 51.08 5.96 4.29
N PHE A 39 49.83 5.99 4.72
CA PHE A 39 48.86 6.97 4.23
C PHE A 39 49.32 8.39 4.51
N SER A 40 49.33 9.23 3.47
CA SER A 40 49.56 10.66 3.62
C SER A 40 48.37 11.31 4.34
N PRO A 41 48.56 12.51 4.93
CA PRO A 41 47.44 13.27 5.48
C PRO A 41 46.32 13.51 4.47
N MET A 42 46.63 13.70 3.18
CA MET A 42 45.60 13.89 2.14
C MET A 42 44.81 12.62 1.86
N ASP A 43 45.42 11.44 1.90
CA ASP A 43 44.70 10.17 1.70
C ASP A 43 43.64 9.97 2.80
N ARG A 44 43.99 10.33 4.05
CA ARG A 44 43.07 10.26 5.19
C ARG A 44 41.91 11.25 5.05
N VAL A 45 42.18 12.46 4.56
CA VAL A 45 41.14 13.49 4.32
C VAL A 45 40.21 13.05 3.18
N GLY A 46 40.76 12.53 2.08
CA GLY A 46 39.97 12.00 0.97
C GLY A 46 39.06 10.86 1.38
N LEU A 47 39.57 9.93 2.21
CA LEU A 47 38.80 8.84 2.77
C LEU A 47 37.67 9.33 3.66
N ALA A 48 37.97 10.25 4.59
CA ALA A 48 36.96 10.81 5.49
C ALA A 48 35.84 11.51 4.71
N ALA A 49 36.18 12.22 3.64
CA ALA A 49 35.20 12.85 2.75
C ALA A 49 34.34 11.80 2.02
N GLN A 50 34.95 10.74 1.48
CA GLN A 50 34.24 9.67 0.78
C GLN A 50 33.27 8.93 1.71
N VAL A 51 33.71 8.58 2.92
CA VAL A 51 32.88 7.94 3.93
C VAL A 51 31.73 8.86 4.35
N ALA A 52 32.00 10.15 4.59
CA ALA A 52 30.97 11.11 4.96
C ALA A 52 29.92 11.26 3.84
N ASP A 53 30.33 11.26 2.58
CA ASP A 53 29.42 11.31 1.44
C ASP A 53 28.54 10.06 1.33
N LEU A 54 29.12 8.87 1.49
CA LEU A 54 28.36 7.60 1.50
C LEU A 54 27.38 7.54 2.66
N GLN A 55 27.78 7.99 3.86
CA GLN A 55 26.89 8.07 5.02
C GLN A 55 25.72 9.03 4.78
N ARG A 56 26.00 10.21 4.19
CA ARG A 56 24.95 11.17 3.81
C ARG A 56 23.98 10.58 2.80
N GLN A 57 24.47 9.87 1.78
CA GLN A 57 23.62 9.21 0.79
C GLN A 57 22.77 8.10 1.42
N THR A 58 23.34 7.34 2.36
CA THR A 58 22.62 6.29 3.10
C THR A 58 21.48 6.88 3.91
N GLU A 59 21.72 7.99 4.62
CA GLU A 59 20.70 8.67 5.40
C GLU A 59 19.58 9.24 4.51
N GLN A 60 19.93 9.84 3.37
CA GLN A 60 18.95 10.31 2.40
C GLN A 60 18.08 9.16 1.86
N ALA A 61 18.69 8.01 1.55
CA ALA A 61 17.97 6.82 1.11
C ALA A 61 17.02 6.28 2.19
N ARG A 62 17.44 6.29 3.47
CA ARG A 62 16.59 5.91 4.61
C ARG A 62 15.40 6.85 4.79
N GLN A 63 15.59 8.16 4.64
CA GLN A 63 14.49 9.12 4.67
C GLN A 63 13.51 8.90 3.52
N ALA A 64 14.02 8.63 2.32
CA ALA A 64 13.19 8.28 1.17
C ALA A 64 12.40 6.98 1.40
N MET A 65 13.01 5.98 2.05
CA MET A 65 12.37 4.72 2.44
C MET A 65 11.20 4.97 3.38
N GLN A 66 11.41 5.74 4.44
CA GLN A 66 10.35 6.10 5.39
C GLN A 66 9.18 6.83 4.70
N GLY A 67 9.49 7.74 3.76
CA GLY A 67 8.49 8.41 2.94
C GLY A 67 7.70 7.44 2.04
N ALA A 68 8.36 6.45 1.45
CA ALA A 68 7.71 5.41 0.64
C ALA A 68 6.83 4.47 1.48
N GLU A 69 7.28 4.07 2.66
CA GLU A 69 6.50 3.25 3.61
C GLU A 69 5.23 3.96 4.08
N ASN A 70 5.33 5.26 4.39
CA ASN A 70 4.16 6.08 4.73
C ASN A 70 3.14 6.14 3.59
N ARG A 71 3.61 6.28 2.34
CA ARG A 71 2.73 6.23 1.16
C ARG A 71 2.08 4.86 0.98
N ARG A 72 2.82 3.77 1.21
CA ARG A 72 2.30 2.40 1.19
C ARG A 72 1.20 2.19 2.23
N ALA A 73 1.42 2.65 3.47
CA ALA A 73 0.44 2.53 4.56
C ALA A 73 -0.87 3.26 4.21
N LYS A 74 -0.78 4.50 3.70
CA LYS A 74 -1.95 5.26 3.23
C LYS A 74 -2.68 4.55 2.09
N ALA A 75 -1.97 4.02 1.10
CA ALA A 75 -2.56 3.29 -0.02
C ALA A 75 -3.29 2.02 0.47
N MET A 76 -2.70 1.27 1.41
CA MET A 76 -3.33 0.09 2.01
C MET A 76 -4.60 0.44 2.78
N GLN A 77 -4.58 1.51 3.57
CA GLN A 77 -5.76 1.97 4.30
C GLN A 77 -6.89 2.36 3.35
N SER A 78 -6.58 3.07 2.27
CA SER A 78 -7.56 3.43 1.23
C SER A 78 -8.17 2.19 0.57
N LEU A 79 -7.37 1.15 0.27
CA LEU A 79 -7.87 -0.12 -0.27
C LEU A 79 -8.80 -0.84 0.71
N GLN A 80 -8.46 -0.88 1.99
CA GLN A 80 -9.30 -1.47 3.03
C GLN A 80 -10.65 -0.73 3.13
N ASN A 81 -10.63 0.60 3.11
CA ASN A 81 -11.84 1.41 3.14
C ASN A 81 -12.70 1.18 1.88
N ALA A 82 -12.09 1.13 0.70
CA ALA A 82 -12.79 0.83 -0.55
C ALA A 82 -13.45 -0.56 -0.51
N SER A 83 -12.75 -1.57 0.02
CA SER A 83 -13.30 -2.92 0.20
C SER A 83 -14.51 -2.94 1.15
N ARG A 84 -14.42 -2.25 2.30
CA ARG A 84 -15.53 -2.09 3.24
C ARG A 84 -16.73 -1.40 2.58
N ASN A 85 -16.50 -0.30 1.89
CA ASN A 85 -17.55 0.45 1.19
C ASN A 85 -18.23 -0.41 0.12
N ARG A 86 -17.46 -1.18 -0.65
CA ARG A 86 -18.02 -2.13 -1.63
C ARG A 86 -18.96 -3.13 -0.96
N LYS A 87 -18.56 -3.72 0.18
CA LYS A 87 -19.40 -4.65 0.94
C LYS A 87 -20.70 -3.99 1.42
N VAL A 88 -20.62 -2.77 1.95
CA VAL A 88 -21.81 -2.01 2.38
C VAL A 88 -22.77 -1.79 1.21
N VAL A 89 -22.25 -1.36 0.06
CA VAL A 89 -23.06 -1.15 -1.15
C VAL A 89 -23.71 -2.45 -1.63
N THR A 90 -22.97 -3.57 -1.64
CA THR A 90 -23.53 -4.88 -1.99
C THR A 90 -24.68 -5.28 -1.05
N ASN A 91 -24.47 -5.18 0.26
CA ASN A 91 -25.51 -5.51 1.25
C ASN A 91 -26.76 -4.60 1.08
N LEU A 92 -26.57 -3.32 0.78
CA LEU A 92 -27.69 -2.40 0.51
C LEU A 92 -28.47 -2.78 -0.75
N LYS A 93 -27.77 -3.20 -1.81
CA LYS A 93 -28.42 -3.69 -3.03
C LYS A 93 -29.25 -4.95 -2.76
N GLU A 94 -28.69 -5.90 -2.01
CA GLU A 94 -29.40 -7.14 -1.61
C GLU A 94 -30.66 -6.82 -0.80
N LYS A 95 -30.56 -5.94 0.20
CA LYS A 95 -31.72 -5.51 1.00
C LYS A 95 -32.80 -4.83 0.16
N ARG A 96 -32.42 -3.97 -0.79
CA ARG A 96 -33.37 -3.31 -1.70
C ARG A 96 -34.07 -4.32 -2.60
N LEU A 97 -33.34 -5.30 -3.12
CA LEU A 97 -33.91 -6.36 -3.93
C LEU A 97 -34.91 -7.21 -3.13
N GLN A 98 -34.56 -7.56 -1.88
CA GLN A 98 -35.48 -8.27 -0.99
C GLN A 98 -36.76 -7.47 -0.70
N ALA A 99 -36.63 -6.17 -0.42
CA ALA A 99 -37.77 -5.29 -0.19
C ALA A 99 -38.68 -5.20 -1.42
N TYR A 100 -38.09 -5.03 -2.60
CA TYR A 100 -38.84 -5.01 -3.87
C TYR A 100 -39.60 -6.32 -4.11
N ASN A 101 -38.94 -7.48 -3.91
CA ASN A 101 -39.60 -8.77 -4.07
C ASN A 101 -40.75 -8.97 -3.06
N ALA A 102 -40.57 -8.53 -1.81
CA ALA A 102 -41.63 -8.61 -0.81
C ALA A 102 -42.83 -7.71 -1.15
N GLU A 103 -42.58 -6.53 -1.71
CA GLU A 103 -43.62 -5.61 -2.17
C GLU A 103 -44.39 -6.18 -3.37
N LEU A 104 -43.68 -6.78 -4.33
CA LEU A 104 -44.27 -7.45 -5.49
C LEU A 104 -45.17 -8.62 -5.06
N LEU A 105 -44.71 -9.48 -4.15
CA LEU A 105 -45.52 -10.57 -3.59
C LEU A 105 -46.77 -10.04 -2.86
N LYS A 106 -46.66 -8.91 -2.17
CA LYS A 106 -47.80 -8.28 -1.50
C LYS A 106 -48.81 -7.73 -2.50
N GLN A 107 -48.35 -7.12 -3.60
CA GLN A 107 -49.21 -6.65 -4.68
C GLN A 107 -49.95 -7.82 -5.33
N GLU A 108 -49.25 -8.90 -5.67
CA GLU A 108 -49.86 -10.12 -6.22
C GLU A 108 -50.91 -10.72 -5.27
N ALA A 109 -50.63 -10.78 -3.97
CA ALA A 109 -51.58 -11.28 -2.99
C ALA A 109 -52.85 -10.42 -2.90
N ASN A 110 -52.70 -9.09 -2.92
CA ASN A 110 -53.83 -8.16 -2.92
C ASN A 110 -54.67 -8.30 -4.20
N GLU A 111 -54.04 -8.42 -5.38
CA GLU A 111 -54.74 -8.62 -6.65
C GLU A 111 -55.57 -9.92 -6.64
N ILE A 112 -55.03 -11.00 -6.09
CA ILE A 112 -55.77 -12.26 -5.91
C ILE A 112 -56.99 -12.05 -5.01
N GLU A 113 -56.82 -11.38 -3.87
CA GLU A 113 -57.91 -11.11 -2.93
C GLU A 113 -59.02 -10.26 -3.57
N ASP A 114 -58.66 -9.22 -4.33
CA ASP A 114 -59.60 -8.38 -5.07
C ASP A 114 -60.40 -9.18 -6.11
N ILE A 115 -59.74 -10.09 -6.85
CA ILE A 115 -60.42 -10.99 -7.79
C ILE A 115 -61.43 -11.89 -7.06
N PHE A 116 -61.05 -12.45 -5.91
CA PHE A 116 -61.96 -13.29 -5.11
C PHE A 116 -63.16 -12.50 -4.56
N ASN A 117 -62.91 -11.30 -4.03
CA ASN A 117 -63.96 -10.43 -3.49
C ASN A 117 -64.93 -9.96 -4.59
N GLY A 118 -64.43 -9.56 -5.76
CA GLY A 118 -65.26 -9.18 -6.90
C GLY A 118 -66.13 -10.32 -7.43
N ARG A 119 -65.61 -11.56 -7.40
CA ARG A 119 -66.41 -12.76 -7.74
C ARG A 119 -67.47 -13.08 -6.69
N ARG A 120 -67.23 -12.77 -5.42
CA ARG A 120 -68.16 -13.01 -4.32
C ARG A 120 -69.30 -11.99 -4.30
N SER A 121 -69.03 -10.72 -4.63
CA SER A 121 -70.06 -9.67 -4.71
C SER A 121 -70.94 -9.75 -5.96
N ALA A 122 -70.50 -10.47 -7.00
CA ALA A 122 -71.26 -10.69 -8.23
C ALA A 122 -72.21 -11.91 -8.18
N ARG A 123 -72.22 -12.66 -7.07
CA ARG A 123 -73.17 -13.73 -6.77
C ARG A 123 -74.22 -13.24 -5.78
#